data_AF-A0A820MPQ8-F1
#
_entry.id   AF-A0A820MPQ8-F1
#
_cell.length_a   1.000
_cell.length_b   1.000
_cell.length_c   1.000
_cell.angle_alpha   90.00
_cell.angle_beta   90.00
_cell.angle_gamma   90.00
#
_symmetry.space_group_name_H-M   'P 1'
#
loop_
_entity.id
_entity.type
_entity.pdbx_description
1 polymer ?
#
loop_
_entity_poly.entity_id
_entity_poly.type
_entity_poly.pdbx_seq_one_letter_code
_entity_poly.pdbx_strand_id
1 'polypeptide(L)'
;ADCAIFVVAAGLGEFEAGFSKYGQTREHALLAYTLGVRQMIVIVNKMDTTEPQFSEERFNEIKSEVSTYIKKIGYQPETIPFIPISAWYGDNMITASENMPWYKGWSIVRKEGNATGKTLLEALDSIIPPQPPIDKPLRIPIQDVYKIGDIDTVLVGRVETGILKPNMIVNFAPSSNLTAEVRSIEMHYNELEGIYYP
;
A
#
# COMPACT_ATOMS: atom_id res chain seq x y z
N ALA A 1 -1.24 2.27 -5.89
CA ALA A 1 -0.31 1.16 -5.66
C ALA A 1 -0.76 0.47 -4.37
N ASP A 2 -0.84 -0.85 -4.36
CA ASP A 2 -1.40 -1.60 -3.22
C ASP A 2 -0.35 -1.94 -2.16
N CYS A 3 0.92 -1.96 -2.58
CA CYS A 3 2.08 -2.14 -1.73
C CYS A 3 3.25 -1.27 -2.22
N ALA A 4 4.10 -0.81 -1.29
CA ALA A 4 5.37 -0.17 -1.58
C ALA A 4 6.53 -1.16 -1.37
N ILE A 5 7.48 -1.21 -2.31
CA ILE A 5 8.75 -1.90 -2.11
C ILE A 5 9.78 -0.83 -1.72
N PHE A 6 10.26 -0.90 -0.48
CA PHE A 6 11.14 0.08 0.11
C PHE A 6 12.58 -0.43 0.14
N VAL A 7 13.36 -0.04 -0.86
CA VAL A 7 14.74 -0.50 -1.02
C VAL A 7 15.70 0.43 -0.31
N VAL A 8 16.55 -0.16 0.53
CA VAL A 8 17.57 0.51 1.32
C VAL A 8 18.91 -0.17 1.06
N ALA A 9 19.95 0.58 0.73
CA ALA A 9 21.27 0.02 0.53
C ALA A 9 21.97 -0.25 1.86
N ALA A 10 22.64 -1.39 2.00
CA ALA A 10 23.33 -1.80 3.22
C ALA A 10 24.78 -1.33 3.31
N GLY A 11 25.36 -0.92 2.17
CA GLY A 11 26.74 -0.43 2.08
C GLY A 11 27.02 0.70 3.08
N LEU A 12 28.23 0.72 3.62
CA LEU A 12 28.70 1.77 4.52
C LEU A 12 28.68 3.12 3.78
N GLY A 13 28.08 4.13 4.40
CA GLY A 13 27.91 5.47 3.81
C GLY A 13 26.74 5.57 2.84
N GLU A 14 26.37 4.50 2.14
CA GLU A 14 25.20 4.51 1.23
C GLU A 14 23.88 4.60 2.00
N PHE A 15 23.75 3.80 3.07
CA PHE A 15 22.58 3.85 3.94
C PHE A 15 22.43 5.24 4.55
N GLU A 16 23.50 5.76 5.15
CA GLU A 16 23.50 7.03 5.86
C GLU A 16 23.23 8.20 4.93
N ALA A 17 23.76 8.18 3.70
CA ALA A 17 23.48 9.20 2.69
C ALA A 17 22.01 9.16 2.25
N GLY A 18 21.50 7.97 1.90
CA GLY A 18 20.12 7.78 1.46
C GLY A 18 19.09 8.02 2.56
N PHE A 19 19.45 7.74 3.81
CA PHE A 19 18.61 7.92 4.99
C PHE A 19 18.90 9.21 5.76
N SER A 20 19.69 10.11 5.19
CA SER A 20 19.93 11.44 5.76
C SER A 20 18.68 12.34 5.67
N LYS A 21 18.73 13.53 6.28
CA LYS A 21 17.66 14.55 6.15
C LYS A 21 17.39 14.97 4.70
N TYR A 22 18.43 14.93 3.86
CA TYR A 22 18.35 15.29 2.43
C TYR A 22 18.21 14.05 1.53
N GLY A 23 18.19 12.86 2.12
CA GLY A 23 18.09 11.61 1.41
C GLY A 23 16.66 11.31 0.96
N GLN A 24 16.53 10.79 -0.27
CA GLN A 24 15.24 10.51 -0.91
C GLN A 24 14.49 9.33 -0.25
N THR A 25 15.20 8.41 0.40
CA THR A 25 14.62 7.21 1.01
C THR A 25 13.56 7.58 2.05
N ARG A 26 13.80 8.64 2.83
CA ARG A 26 12.81 9.12 3.82
C ARG A 26 11.57 9.72 3.17
N GLU A 27 11.77 10.56 2.16
CA GLU A 27 10.69 11.24 1.44
C GLU A 27 9.75 10.26 0.74
N HIS A 28 10.30 9.23 0.07
CA HIS A 28 9.49 8.22 -0.62
C HIS A 28 8.56 7.44 0.32
N ALA A 29 9.02 7.08 1.53
CA ALA A 29 8.17 6.38 2.50
C ALA A 29 7.00 7.26 2.99
N LEU A 30 7.28 8.55 3.22
CA LEU A 30 6.27 9.53 3.62
C LEU A 30 5.24 9.77 2.51
N LEU A 31 5.69 9.91 1.26
CA LEU A 31 4.81 10.08 0.11
C LEU A 31 3.92 8.85 -0.11
N ALA A 32 4.49 7.64 -0.06
CA ALA A 32 3.72 6.41 -0.18
C ALA A 32 2.60 6.34 0.88
N TYR A 33 2.91 6.68 2.13
CA TYR A 33 1.91 6.69 3.20
C TYR A 33 0.84 7.78 2.97
N THR A 34 1.25 8.96 2.52
CA THR A 34 0.32 10.07 2.25
C THR A 34 -0.66 9.72 1.13
N LEU A 35 -0.20 9.00 0.10
CA LEU A 35 -1.01 8.54 -1.03
C LEU A 35 -1.88 7.31 -0.73
N GLY A 36 -1.93 6.85 0.52
CA GLY A 36 -2.80 5.75 0.93
C GLY A 36 -2.20 4.36 0.78
N VAL A 37 -0.91 4.23 0.43
CA VAL A 37 -0.23 2.94 0.45
C VAL A 37 0.00 2.54 1.91
N ARG A 38 -0.58 1.40 2.31
CA ARG A 38 -0.54 0.94 3.71
C ARG A 38 0.30 -0.33 3.90
N GLN A 39 0.53 -1.07 2.82
CA GLN A 39 1.40 -2.24 2.82
C GLN A 39 2.78 -1.85 2.31
N MET A 40 3.83 -2.34 2.96
CA MET A 40 5.21 -2.09 2.61
C MET A 40 6.03 -3.36 2.81
N ILE A 41 7.01 -3.57 1.94
CA ILE A 41 8.08 -4.56 2.11
C ILE A 41 9.39 -3.78 2.18
N VAL A 42 10.21 -4.03 3.20
CA VAL A 42 11.54 -3.40 3.29
C VAL A 42 12.59 -4.37 2.80
N ILE A 43 13.35 -3.91 1.81
CA ILE A 43 14.46 -4.63 1.22
C ILE A 43 15.75 -3.95 1.67
N VAL A 44 16.61 -4.70 2.36
CA VAL A 44 17.97 -4.28 2.69
C VAL A 44 18.89 -4.89 1.64
N ASN A 45 19.18 -4.11 0.60
CA ASN A 45 19.90 -4.53 -0.60
C ASN A 45 21.42 -4.30 -0.46
N LYS A 46 22.21 -4.90 -1.34
CA LYS A 46 23.68 -4.86 -1.34
C LYS A 46 24.30 -5.47 -0.08
N MET A 47 23.71 -6.54 0.43
CA MET A 47 24.27 -7.26 1.58
C MET A 47 25.67 -7.84 1.29
N ASP A 48 25.98 -8.10 0.03
CA ASP A 48 27.31 -8.51 -0.44
C ASP A 48 28.40 -7.42 -0.27
N THR A 49 28.01 -6.16 -0.08
CA THR A 49 28.93 -5.03 0.09
C THR A 49 29.05 -4.55 1.53
N THR A 50 28.46 -5.25 2.50
CA THR A 50 28.66 -4.91 3.92
C THR A 50 30.06 -5.31 4.37
N GLU A 51 30.52 -4.76 5.50
CA GLU A 51 31.79 -5.15 6.12
C GLU A 51 31.51 -5.64 7.56
N PRO A 52 31.71 -6.93 7.87
CA PRO A 52 32.00 -8.04 6.94
C PRO A 52 30.84 -8.29 5.95
N GLN A 53 31.11 -9.00 4.84
CA GLN A 53 30.08 -9.32 3.84
C GLN A 53 28.94 -10.11 4.47
N PHE A 54 27.70 -9.79 4.07
CA PHE A 54 26.48 -10.39 4.60
C PHE A 54 26.33 -10.26 6.12
N SER A 55 26.72 -9.11 6.69
CA SER A 55 26.73 -8.86 8.13
C SER A 55 25.32 -8.81 8.75
N GLU A 56 25.05 -9.70 9.70
CA GLU A 56 23.83 -9.70 10.52
C GLU A 56 23.69 -8.41 11.35
N GLU A 57 24.81 -7.93 11.92
CA GLU A 57 24.83 -6.73 12.76
C GLU A 57 24.38 -5.51 11.95
N ARG A 58 24.93 -5.35 10.73
CA ARG A 58 24.56 -4.26 9.83
C ARG A 58 23.10 -4.32 9.40
N PHE A 59 22.59 -5.52 9.10
CA PHE A 59 21.17 -5.70 8.80
C PHE A 59 20.28 -5.28 9.99
N ASN A 60 20.63 -5.70 11.20
CA ASN A 60 19.86 -5.42 12.41
C ASN A 60 19.88 -3.91 12.77
N GLU A 61 21.01 -3.23 12.57
CA GLU A 61 21.13 -1.77 12.68
C GLU A 61 20.15 -1.07 11.73
N ILE A 62 20.24 -1.37 10.43
CA ILE A 62 19.37 -0.77 9.40
C ILE A 62 17.91 -1.07 9.69
N LYS A 63 17.58 -2.32 10.04
CA LYS A 63 16.23 -2.73 10.41
C LYS A 63 15.69 -1.89 11.56
N SER A 64 16.49 -1.65 12.60
CA SER A 64 16.10 -0.85 13.76
C SER A 64 15.83 0.61 13.40
N GLU A 65 16.73 1.23 12.63
CA GLU A 65 16.58 2.62 12.20
C GLU A 65 15.38 2.83 11.28
N VAL A 66 15.24 1.98 10.27
CA VAL A 66 14.12 2.03 9.33
C VAL A 66 12.81 1.76 10.05
N SER A 67 12.75 0.77 10.96
CA SER A 67 11.57 0.49 11.78
C SER A 67 11.15 1.71 12.61
N THR A 68 12.11 2.39 13.23
CA THR A 68 11.85 3.59 14.02
C THR A 68 11.28 4.71 13.16
N TYR A 69 11.78 4.88 11.94
CA TYR A 69 11.33 5.91 11.02
C TYR A 69 9.95 5.64 10.44
N ILE A 70 9.71 4.44 9.90
CA ILE A 70 8.39 4.10 9.31
C ILE A 70 7.29 4.11 10.37
N LYS A 71 7.62 3.78 11.63
CA LYS A 71 6.71 3.94 12.78
C LYS A 71 6.33 5.40 13.02
N LYS A 72 7.26 6.35 12.85
CA LYS A 72 6.97 7.80 12.95
C LYS A 72 6.07 8.29 11.83
N ILE A 73 6.18 7.71 10.63
CA ILE A 73 5.29 8.04 9.50
C ILE A 73 3.86 7.54 9.77
N GLY A 74 3.73 6.39 10.44
CA GLY A 74 2.43 5.80 10.80
C GLY A 74 2.27 4.34 10.39
N TYR A 75 3.29 3.73 9.77
CA TYR A 75 3.32 2.29 9.54
C TYR A 75 3.50 1.51 10.84
N GLN A 76 3.11 0.23 10.83
CA GLN A 76 3.33 -0.71 11.93
C GLN A 76 4.51 -1.63 11.55
N PRO A 77 5.71 -1.49 12.15
CA PRO A 77 6.87 -2.30 11.76
C PRO A 77 6.64 -3.81 11.88
N GLU A 78 5.73 -4.24 12.75
CA GLU A 78 5.38 -5.63 13.00
C GLU A 78 4.61 -6.26 11.83
N THR A 79 3.99 -5.43 10.97
CA THR A 79 3.26 -5.87 9.78
C THR A 79 4.12 -5.89 8.51
N ILE A 80 5.38 -5.46 8.61
CA ILE A 80 6.26 -5.20 7.46
C ILE A 80 7.42 -6.21 7.44
N PRO A 81 7.58 -6.99 6.36
CA PRO A 81 8.71 -7.89 6.24
C PRO A 81 9.98 -7.11 5.93
N PHE A 82 11.07 -7.48 6.60
CA PHE A 82 12.43 -6.98 6.34
C PHE A 82 13.27 -8.12 5.77
N ILE A 83 13.81 -7.90 4.58
CA ILE A 83 14.45 -8.95 3.77
C ILE A 83 15.86 -8.47 3.38
N PRO A 84 16.93 -9.11 3.88
CA PRO A 84 18.28 -8.86 3.41
C PRO A 84 18.48 -9.55 2.07
N ILE A 85 18.88 -8.81 1.04
CA ILE A 85 19.12 -9.35 -0.31
C ILE A 85 20.46 -8.87 -0.88
N SER A 86 20.92 -9.58 -1.90
CA SER A 86 21.78 -9.01 -2.94
C SER A 86 21.04 -9.10 -4.26
N ALA A 87 20.56 -7.96 -4.77
CA ALA A 87 19.88 -7.94 -6.07
C ALA A 87 20.81 -8.32 -7.23
N TRP A 88 22.13 -8.11 -7.06
CA TRP A 88 23.12 -8.44 -8.09
C TRP A 88 23.40 -9.95 -8.17
N TYR A 89 23.54 -10.61 -7.02
CA TYR A 89 23.83 -12.04 -6.93
C TYR A 89 22.58 -12.93 -6.79
N GLY A 90 21.42 -12.34 -6.55
CA GLY A 90 20.13 -13.05 -6.44
C GLY A 90 19.80 -13.58 -5.03
N ASP A 91 20.63 -13.30 -4.03
CA ASP A 91 20.43 -13.76 -2.65
C ASP A 91 19.07 -13.32 -2.09
N ASN A 92 18.29 -14.28 -1.58
CA ASN A 92 16.96 -14.08 -0.99
C ASN A 92 15.92 -13.41 -1.93
N MET A 93 16.17 -13.33 -3.24
CA MET A 93 15.19 -12.81 -4.20
C MET A 93 14.05 -13.81 -4.43
N ILE A 94 14.40 -15.01 -4.90
CA ILE A 94 13.47 -16.10 -5.23
C ILE A 94 13.78 -17.35 -4.40
N THR A 95 15.06 -17.59 -4.13
CA THR A 95 15.55 -18.70 -3.31
C THR A 95 16.30 -18.17 -2.10
N ALA A 96 16.25 -18.90 -0.99
CA ALA A 96 17.01 -18.56 0.20
C ALA A 96 18.52 -18.58 -0.08
N SER A 97 19.22 -17.58 0.43
CA SER A 97 20.67 -17.45 0.32
C SER A 97 21.40 -18.39 1.26
N GLU A 98 22.48 -19.00 0.78
CA GLU A 98 23.43 -19.75 1.61
C GLU A 98 24.43 -18.82 2.33
N ASN A 99 24.60 -17.58 1.85
CA ASN A 99 25.52 -16.58 2.41
C ASN A 99 25.01 -15.93 3.69
N MET A 100 23.71 -16.05 3.99
CA MET A 100 23.06 -15.47 5.17
C MET A 100 22.40 -16.55 6.05
N PRO A 101 23.15 -17.53 6.58
CA PRO A 101 22.58 -18.62 7.39
C PRO A 101 21.97 -18.14 8.71
N TRP A 102 22.37 -16.95 9.17
CA TRP A 102 21.80 -16.27 10.33
C TRP A 102 20.36 -15.81 10.08
N TYR A 103 20.01 -15.47 8.84
CA TYR A 103 18.68 -14.99 8.51
C TYR A 103 17.67 -16.15 8.49
N LYS A 104 16.82 -16.20 9.53
CA LYS A 104 15.80 -17.26 9.68
C LYS A 104 14.52 -16.99 8.88
N GLY A 105 14.40 -15.80 8.30
CA GLY A 105 13.21 -15.35 7.59
C GLY A 105 12.55 -14.15 8.26
N TRP A 106 11.58 -13.58 7.56
CA TRP A 106 10.69 -12.56 8.06
C TRP A 106 9.41 -13.21 8.60
N SER A 107 8.81 -12.54 9.58
CA SER A 107 7.51 -12.90 10.16
C SER A 107 6.76 -11.61 10.42
N ILE A 108 5.52 -11.54 9.98
CA ILE A 108 4.65 -10.38 10.14
C ILE A 108 3.37 -10.73 10.86
N VAL A 109 2.88 -9.80 11.67
CA VAL A 109 1.63 -9.90 12.42
C VAL A 109 0.71 -8.77 11.99
N ARG A 110 -0.46 -9.11 11.46
CA ARG A 110 -1.48 -8.17 10.98
C ARG A 110 -2.88 -8.74 11.18
N LYS A 111 -3.89 -7.88 11.20
CA LYS A 111 -5.27 -8.25 11.55
C LYS A 111 -5.87 -9.27 10.57
N GLU A 112 -5.46 -9.17 9.32
CA GLU A 112 -5.96 -9.92 8.19
C GLU A 112 -5.28 -11.30 8.04
N GLY A 113 -4.28 -11.60 8.88
CA GLY A 113 -3.58 -12.88 8.91
C GLY A 113 -2.05 -12.73 8.91
N ASN A 114 -1.41 -13.46 9.83
CA ASN A 114 0.06 -13.51 9.93
C ASN A 114 0.65 -14.21 8.72
N ALA A 115 1.90 -13.86 8.38
CA ALA A 115 2.65 -14.52 7.32
C ALA A 115 4.13 -14.63 7.69
N THR A 116 4.80 -15.65 7.16
CA THR A 116 6.24 -15.87 7.35
C THR A 116 6.85 -16.32 6.03
N GLY A 117 8.12 -16.01 5.82
CA GLY A 117 8.87 -16.45 4.64
C GLY A 117 10.34 -16.08 4.77
N LYS A 118 11.13 -16.34 3.72
CA LYS A 118 12.56 -16.00 3.68
C LYS A 118 12.92 -15.10 2.50
N THR A 119 12.17 -15.15 1.42
CA THR A 119 12.53 -14.51 0.16
C THR A 119 11.65 -13.30 -0.13
N LEU A 120 12.09 -12.47 -1.07
CA LEU A 120 11.29 -11.36 -1.59
C LEU A 120 10.04 -11.88 -2.31
N LEU A 121 10.13 -12.96 -3.08
CA LEU A 121 8.98 -13.55 -3.76
C LEU A 121 7.88 -13.95 -2.75
N GLU A 122 8.24 -14.69 -1.70
CA GLU A 122 7.27 -15.08 -0.66
C GLU A 122 6.65 -13.85 0.03
N ALA A 123 7.41 -12.75 0.18
CA ALA A 123 6.88 -11.53 0.77
C ALA A 123 5.89 -10.83 -0.15
N LEU A 124 6.14 -10.82 -1.46
CA LEU A 124 5.21 -10.32 -2.47
C LEU A 124 3.93 -11.16 -2.50
N ASP A 125 4.05 -12.49 -2.45
CA ASP A 125 2.91 -13.41 -2.38
C ASP A 125 2.09 -13.23 -1.10
N SER A 126 2.70 -12.68 -0.04
CA SER A 126 2.02 -12.37 1.21
C SER A 126 1.25 -11.04 1.19
N ILE A 127 1.34 -10.23 0.14
CA ILE A 127 0.60 -8.97 0.03
C ILE A 127 -0.90 -9.27 0.00
N ILE A 128 -1.68 -8.57 0.81
CA ILE A 128 -3.14 -8.70 0.81
C ILE A 128 -3.69 -7.86 -0.34
N PRO A 129 -4.52 -8.43 -1.22
CA PRO A 129 -5.24 -7.65 -2.22
C PRO A 129 -6.04 -6.53 -1.55
N PRO A 130 -6.06 -5.31 -2.12
CA PRO A 130 -6.85 -4.22 -1.56
C PRO A 130 -8.33 -4.64 -1.53
N GLN A 131 -8.97 -4.48 -0.38
CA GLN A 131 -10.41 -4.70 -0.28
C GLN A 131 -11.13 -3.50 -0.92
N PRO A 132 -12.13 -3.73 -1.77
CA PRO A 132 -12.95 -2.65 -2.29
C PRO A 132 -13.54 -1.86 -1.10
N PRO A 133 -13.55 -0.52 -1.14
CA PRO A 133 -13.94 0.31 0.00
C PRO A 133 -15.47 0.36 0.22
N ILE A 134 -16.14 -0.80 0.18
CA ILE A 134 -17.60 -0.93 0.31
C ILE A 134 -18.12 -0.55 1.70
N ASP A 135 -17.32 -0.76 2.74
CA ASP A 135 -17.67 -0.45 4.13
C ASP A 135 -17.48 1.03 4.48
N LYS A 136 -16.89 1.83 3.57
CA LYS A 136 -16.71 3.27 3.76
C LYS A 136 -17.98 4.02 3.35
N PRO A 137 -18.19 5.25 3.87
CA PRO A 137 -19.29 6.09 3.42
C PRO A 137 -19.28 6.32 1.90
N LEU A 138 -20.46 6.40 1.29
CA LEU A 138 -20.60 6.62 -0.15
C LEU A 138 -19.92 7.92 -0.59
N ARG A 139 -19.04 7.86 -1.59
CA ARG A 139 -18.46 9.03 -2.27
C ARG A 139 -18.46 8.81 -3.78
N ILE A 140 -19.04 9.77 -4.51
CA ILE A 140 -19.10 9.77 -5.96
C ILE A 140 -18.71 11.18 -6.44
N PRO A 141 -17.50 11.37 -6.99
CA PRO A 141 -17.18 12.58 -7.71
C PRO A 141 -18.04 12.67 -8.97
N ILE A 142 -18.86 13.71 -9.07
CA ILE A 142 -19.69 13.95 -10.25
C ILE A 142 -18.79 14.44 -11.39
N GLN A 143 -18.85 13.74 -12.51
CA GLN A 143 -18.13 14.06 -13.74
C GLN A 143 -19.00 14.93 -14.65
N ASP A 144 -20.23 14.48 -14.90
CA ASP A 144 -21.17 15.14 -15.80
C ASP A 144 -22.59 15.12 -15.24
N VAL A 145 -23.39 16.11 -15.68
CA VAL A 145 -24.79 16.27 -15.32
C VAL A 145 -25.60 16.45 -16.60
N TYR A 146 -26.53 15.54 -16.83
CA TYR A 146 -27.44 15.59 -17.98
C TYR A 146 -28.86 15.89 -17.53
N LYS A 147 -29.62 16.57 -18.41
CA LYS A 147 -31.06 16.69 -18.31
C LYS A 147 -31.69 15.89 -19.44
N ILE A 148 -32.38 14.81 -19.11
CA ILE A 148 -33.03 13.91 -20.04
C ILE A 148 -34.53 14.04 -19.83
N GLY A 149 -35.28 14.32 -20.90
CA GLY A 149 -36.69 14.74 -20.84
C GLY A 149 -37.55 14.02 -19.80
N ASP A 150 -37.77 12.72 -19.97
CA ASP A 150 -38.68 11.96 -19.12
C ASP A 150 -38.06 11.45 -17.80
N ILE A 151 -36.74 11.61 -17.62
CA ILE A 151 -35.96 11.05 -16.49
C ILE A 151 -35.48 12.17 -15.54
N ASP A 152 -35.66 13.44 -15.91
CA ASP A 152 -35.12 14.63 -15.25
C ASP A 152 -33.59 14.71 -15.27
N THR A 153 -32.94 14.70 -14.12
CA THR A 153 -31.50 14.97 -13.96
C THR A 153 -30.74 13.67 -13.75
N VAL A 154 -29.79 13.38 -14.64
CA VAL A 154 -28.93 12.20 -14.57
C VAL A 154 -27.51 12.65 -14.24
N LEU A 155 -26.95 12.06 -13.19
CA LEU A 155 -25.58 12.32 -12.75
C LEU A 155 -24.68 11.17 -13.15
N VAL A 156 -23.54 11.50 -13.75
CA VAL A 156 -22.51 10.52 -14.12
C VAL A 156 -21.30 10.73 -13.23
N GLY A 157 -20.79 9.63 -12.69
CA GLY A 157 -19.61 9.65 -11.84
C GLY A 157 -19.16 8.25 -11.50
N ARG A 158 -17.93 8.16 -10.96
CA ARG A 158 -17.38 6.90 -10.47
C ARG A 158 -17.64 6.81 -8.98
N VAL A 159 -18.16 5.68 -8.51
CA VAL A 159 -18.18 5.38 -7.07
C VAL A 159 -16.73 5.18 -6.62
N GLU A 160 -16.25 6.03 -5.72
CA GLU A 160 -14.90 5.94 -5.13
C GLU A 160 -14.90 5.14 -3.82
N THR A 161 -15.96 5.28 -3.02
CA THR A 161 -16.15 4.53 -1.77
C THR A 161 -17.63 4.25 -1.51
N GLY A 162 -17.91 3.22 -0.72
CA GLY A 162 -19.27 2.82 -0.33
C GLY A 162 -20.05 2.11 -1.42
N ILE A 163 -21.36 1.97 -1.17
CA ILE A 163 -22.31 1.34 -2.08
C ILE A 163 -23.42 2.34 -2.38
N LEU A 164 -23.76 2.49 -3.65
CA LEU A 164 -24.95 3.22 -4.10
C LEU A 164 -26.03 2.20 -4.44
N LYS A 165 -27.25 2.41 -3.95
CA LYS A 165 -28.44 1.60 -4.25
C LYS A 165 -29.62 2.52 -4.59
N PRO A 166 -30.58 2.04 -5.39
CA PRO A 166 -31.86 2.72 -5.55
C PRO A 166 -32.53 2.97 -4.18
N ASN A 167 -33.33 4.04 -4.10
CA ASN A 167 -34.05 4.53 -2.92
C ASN A 167 -33.16 5.06 -1.78
N MET A 168 -31.84 5.19 -1.98
CA MET A 168 -30.98 5.89 -1.04
C MET A 168 -31.20 7.41 -1.13
N ILE A 169 -31.24 8.08 0.02
CA ILE A 169 -31.14 9.54 0.08
C ILE A 169 -29.67 9.92 0.10
N VAL A 170 -29.24 10.70 -0.89
CA VAL A 170 -27.86 11.17 -1.04
C VAL A 170 -27.77 12.68 -0.82
N ASN A 171 -26.62 13.12 -0.31
CA ASN A 171 -26.32 14.53 -0.05
C ASN A 171 -25.24 15.02 -1.02
N PHE A 172 -25.40 16.23 -1.56
CA PHE A 172 -24.48 16.82 -2.52
C PHE A 172 -23.57 17.87 -1.88
N ALA A 173 -22.26 17.68 -1.95
CA ALA A 173 -21.28 18.67 -1.51
C ALA A 173 -20.90 19.63 -2.66
N PRO A 174 -20.51 20.89 -2.39
CA PRO A 174 -20.34 21.51 -1.06
C PRO A 174 -21.64 22.04 -0.44
N SER A 175 -22.76 22.04 -1.16
CA SER A 175 -24.04 22.57 -0.69
C SER A 175 -24.70 21.64 0.34
N SER A 176 -24.41 21.84 1.62
CA SER A 176 -24.87 20.99 2.74
C SER A 176 -26.38 20.70 2.81
N ASN A 177 -27.22 21.47 2.10
CA ASN A 177 -28.68 21.39 2.17
C ASN A 177 -29.31 20.76 0.91
N LEU A 178 -28.50 20.35 -0.09
CA LEU A 178 -29.02 19.69 -1.28
C LEU A 178 -29.02 18.18 -1.07
N THR A 179 -30.22 17.59 -1.03
CA THR A 179 -30.44 16.15 -0.89
C THR A 179 -31.35 15.66 -2.02
N ALA A 180 -31.15 14.43 -2.47
CA ALA A 180 -32.04 13.80 -3.45
C ALA A 180 -32.15 12.30 -3.19
N GLU A 181 -33.25 11.70 -3.63
CA GLU A 181 -33.43 10.26 -3.65
C GLU A 181 -32.94 9.68 -4.97
N VAL A 182 -32.20 8.58 -4.89
CA VAL A 182 -31.67 7.85 -6.05
C VAL A 182 -32.79 6.99 -6.62
N ARG A 183 -33.30 7.30 -7.82
CA ARG A 183 -34.40 6.53 -8.43
C ARG A 183 -33.92 5.21 -9.04
N SER A 184 -32.91 5.27 -9.90
CA SER A 184 -32.33 4.11 -10.59
C SER A 184 -30.82 4.30 -10.75
N ILE A 185 -30.14 3.21 -11.08
CA ILE A 185 -28.69 3.18 -11.33
C ILE A 185 -28.48 2.44 -12.62
N GLU A 186 -27.70 3.01 -13.53
CA GLU A 186 -27.35 2.38 -14.80
C GLU A 186 -25.84 2.34 -15.01
N MET A 187 -25.35 1.23 -15.57
CA MET A 187 -23.99 1.10 -16.07
C MET A 187 -24.03 0.42 -17.44
N HIS A 188 -23.44 1.05 -18.46
CA HIS A 188 -23.46 0.56 -19.85
C HIS A 188 -24.86 0.18 -20.36
N TYR A 189 -25.87 1.04 -20.09
CA TYR A 189 -27.27 0.85 -20.48
C TYR A 189 -27.99 -0.34 -19.84
N ASN A 190 -27.44 -0.89 -18.74
CA ASN A 190 -28.11 -1.90 -17.93
C ASN A 190 -28.45 -1.33 -16.55
N GLU A 191 -29.67 -1.56 -16.09
CA GLU A 191 -30.13 -1.18 -14.76
C GLU A 191 -29.52 -2.11 -13.69
N LEU A 192 -29.12 -1.52 -12.56
CA LEU A 192 -28.43 -2.22 -11.47
C LEU A 192 -29.19 -2.06 -10.14
N GLU A 193 -29.27 -3.14 -9.36
CA GLU A 193 -29.81 -3.12 -7.99
C GLU A 193 -28.84 -2.47 -6.97
N GLY A 194 -27.58 -2.27 -7.36
CA GLY A 194 -26.57 -1.55 -6.61
C GLY A 194 -25.23 -1.52 -7.34
N ILE A 195 -24.41 -0.52 -7.06
CA ILE A 195 -23.07 -0.37 -7.63
C ILE A 195 -22.05 0.00 -6.55
N TYR A 196 -20.85 -0.57 -6.67
CA TYR A 196 -19.70 -0.31 -5.81
C TYR A 196 -18.45 -0.09 -6.66
N TYR A 197 -17.35 0.31 -6.01
CA TYR A 197 -16.05 0.50 -6.68
C TYR A 197 -15.63 -0.79 -7.41
N PRO A 198 -15.35 -0.76 -8.73
CA PRO A 198 -14.97 -1.94 -9.48
C PRO A 198 -13.64 -2.55 -9.03
#